data_AF-A0A811VEF4-F1
#
_entry.id   AF-A0A811VEF4-F1
#
_cell.length_a   1.000
_cell.length_b   1.000
_cell.length_c   1.000
_cell.angle_alpha   90.00
_cell.angle_beta   90.00
_cell.angle_gamma   90.00
#
_symmetry.space_group_name_H-M   'P 1'
#
loop_
_entity.id
_entity.type
_entity.pdbx_description
1 polymer ?
#
loop_
_entity_poly.entity_id
_entity_poly.type
_entity_poly.pdbx_seq_one_letter_code
_entity_poly.pdbx_strand_id
1 'polypeptide(L)'
;MLRFTIFCALVGTAFSAYMSTDLDGRIVGGVATTIEEHPYQVSLSTKLGGHFCGGSLVRGDIVVTAAHCLQSFKATSIRVRAGTTNNKKDGELVKVLAARYHPKYNASSIENDVGILKLATSIPQSSSVRYIELAETIPATGTPAVVTGWGTKCFAYCLIPPTTLQAVELQIVQSEDCASSDYKYGAQIKESMVCAYALKKDSCQGDSGGPLVAEGKLVGIVSWGYACAKKGYPGVYIYLLLAFAMFRFWVLSALLNALAAATVPDIFGGRIVGGEETSIEAHPYQVSLWLIEEQQHFCGGSIISADFVLSAAHCLLGIEPNEILVRLGSTNSKSGGLLAEVTGIKTHAGFSARTAVNDIALLRLAQPVMQTDSIRYIELADTVPATGTRAVVSGWGIRCALCLLQPSTLQAVDVNIVQREDCASDTYKYGDQIMESMVCAYALKKDACDGDSGGPLV
;
A
#
# COMPACT_ATOMS: atom_id res chain seq x y z
N MET A 1 -75.45 -6.33 1.57
CA MET A 1 -75.35 -5.06 2.33
C MET A 1 -74.12 -5.17 3.22
N LEU A 2 -72.91 -4.96 2.71
CA LEU A 2 -72.30 -3.67 2.36
C LEU A 2 -72.51 -2.61 3.45
N ARG A 3 -71.51 -2.43 4.30
CA ARG A 3 -70.93 -1.13 4.74
C ARG A 3 -70.08 -1.30 6.01
N PHE A 4 -68.94 -1.98 5.86
CA PHE A 4 -67.73 -1.71 6.63
C PHE A 4 -66.85 -0.83 5.74
N THR A 5 -67.15 0.46 5.74
CA THR A 5 -66.35 1.52 5.10
C THR A 5 -66.86 2.81 5.71
N ILE A 6 -65.95 3.74 6.06
CA ILE A 6 -66.20 4.97 6.82
C ILE A 6 -65.96 4.80 8.34
N PHE A 7 -64.74 4.41 8.72
CA PHE A 7 -64.09 4.99 9.91
C PHE A 7 -62.54 5.07 9.76
N CYS A 8 -62.04 5.13 8.52
CA CYS A 8 -60.62 5.41 8.22
C CYS A 8 -60.39 6.83 7.68
N ALA A 9 -61.40 7.71 7.68
CA ALA A 9 -61.33 9.00 6.98
C ALA A 9 -61.00 10.22 7.86
N LEU A 10 -60.75 10.06 9.16
CA LEU A 10 -60.55 11.21 10.07
C LEU A 10 -59.24 11.22 10.87
N VAL A 11 -58.29 10.32 10.58
CA VAL A 11 -56.90 10.42 11.10
C VAL A 11 -55.92 10.87 9.99
N GLY A 12 -56.42 11.13 8.78
CA GLY A 12 -55.61 11.42 7.58
C GLY A 12 -55.26 12.88 7.32
N THR A 13 -55.68 13.85 8.15
CA THR A 13 -55.52 15.29 7.80
C THR A 13 -54.78 16.15 8.83
N ALA A 14 -54.26 15.58 9.91
CA ALA A 14 -53.47 16.32 10.91
C ALA A 14 -51.98 15.93 10.98
N PHE A 15 -51.49 15.12 10.03
CA PHE A 15 -50.08 14.76 9.92
C PHE A 15 -49.44 15.24 8.60
N SER A 16 -49.98 16.30 8.00
CA SER A 16 -49.48 16.84 6.73
C SER A 16 -48.70 18.16 6.85
N ALA A 17 -48.24 18.53 8.06
CA ALA A 17 -47.55 19.81 8.29
C ALA A 17 -46.20 19.68 9.05
N TYR A 18 -45.63 18.48 9.16
CA TYR A 18 -44.26 18.31 9.67
C TYR A 18 -43.47 17.24 8.90
N MET A 19 -43.67 17.17 7.59
CA MET A 19 -42.73 16.51 6.69
C MET A 19 -41.89 17.62 6.08
N SER A 20 -40.77 17.95 6.72
CA SER A 20 -39.77 18.81 6.09
C SER A 20 -39.38 18.18 4.76
N THR A 21 -39.53 18.94 3.69
CA THR A 21 -39.24 18.60 2.30
C THR A 21 -37.73 18.49 2.02
N ASP A 22 -36.97 17.82 2.88
CA ASP A 22 -35.50 17.76 2.79
C ASP A 22 -35.00 16.30 2.81
N LEU A 23 -35.63 15.46 1.98
CA LEU A 23 -35.22 14.07 1.73
C LEU A 23 -34.99 13.84 0.23
N ASP A 24 -34.19 14.70 -0.41
CA ASP A 24 -33.56 14.36 -1.69
C ASP A 24 -32.22 13.66 -1.42
N GLY A 25 -32.28 12.32 -1.38
CA GLY A 25 -31.14 11.48 -1.02
C GLY A 25 -30.14 11.28 -2.16
N ARG A 26 -28.84 11.16 -1.83
CA ARG A 26 -27.71 10.54 -2.57
C ARG A 26 -26.65 10.06 -1.55
N ILE A 27 -25.37 9.84 -1.91
CA ILE A 27 -24.27 10.13 -0.94
C ILE A 27 -24.77 11.29 -0.10
N VAL A 28 -24.87 11.20 1.23
CA VAL A 28 -25.83 12.11 1.91
C VAL A 28 -25.46 13.55 1.52
N GLY A 29 -26.37 14.32 0.90
CA GLY A 29 -26.07 15.64 0.31
C GLY A 29 -25.08 15.73 -0.88
N GLY A 30 -24.88 14.66 -1.66
CA GLY A 30 -24.02 14.57 -2.85
C GLY A 30 -24.78 14.75 -4.17
N VAL A 31 -24.05 15.13 -5.22
CA VAL A 31 -24.60 15.51 -6.53
C VAL A 31 -24.11 14.58 -7.63
N ALA A 32 -24.87 14.51 -8.73
CA ALA A 32 -24.40 13.79 -9.91
C ALA A 32 -23.21 14.51 -10.53
N THR A 33 -22.20 13.74 -10.94
CA THR A 33 -20.97 14.22 -11.57
C THR A 33 -20.65 13.38 -12.80
N THR A 34 -19.56 13.68 -13.50
CA THR A 34 -19.07 12.91 -14.63
C THR A 34 -17.72 12.28 -14.35
N ILE A 35 -17.36 11.25 -15.13
CA ILE A 35 -16.04 10.64 -15.02
C ILE A 35 -14.93 11.58 -15.50
N GLU A 36 -15.22 12.53 -16.39
CA GLU A 36 -14.25 13.52 -16.85
C GLU A 36 -13.79 14.47 -15.73
N GLU A 37 -14.65 14.74 -14.74
CA GLU A 37 -14.31 15.51 -13.54
C GLU A 37 -13.49 14.68 -12.54
N HIS A 38 -13.67 13.35 -12.54
CA HIS A 38 -13.01 12.42 -11.62
C HIS A 38 -12.42 11.18 -12.33
N PRO A 39 -11.48 11.39 -13.27
CA PRO A 39 -11.07 10.37 -14.26
C PRO A 39 -10.24 9.22 -13.69
N TYR A 40 -9.93 9.25 -12.39
CA TYR A 40 -9.26 8.18 -11.65
C TYR A 40 -10.24 7.18 -11.01
N GLN A 41 -11.54 7.50 -10.96
CA GLN A 41 -12.55 6.66 -10.33
C GLN A 41 -12.74 5.36 -11.12
N VAL A 42 -12.79 4.23 -10.41
CA VAL A 42 -13.18 2.94 -10.98
C VAL A 42 -14.28 2.24 -10.19
N SER A 43 -15.02 1.37 -10.87
CA SER A 43 -16.02 0.49 -10.28
C SER A 43 -15.49 -0.95 -10.24
N LEU A 44 -15.47 -1.56 -9.06
CA LEU A 44 -15.26 -2.99 -8.89
C LEU A 44 -16.60 -3.70 -8.98
N SER A 45 -16.65 -4.73 -9.83
CA SER A 45 -17.85 -5.50 -10.09
C SER A 45 -17.54 -7.00 -10.17
N THR A 46 -18.54 -7.82 -9.91
CA THR A 46 -18.42 -9.27 -10.10
C THR A 46 -18.48 -9.63 -11.60
N LYS A 47 -18.07 -10.85 -11.97
CA LYS A 47 -18.26 -11.39 -13.33
C LYS A 47 -19.69 -11.25 -13.87
N LEU A 48 -20.69 -11.25 -12.98
CA LEU A 48 -22.11 -11.18 -13.32
C LEU A 48 -22.62 -9.73 -13.48
N GLY A 49 -21.77 -8.71 -13.31
CA GLY A 49 -22.10 -7.30 -13.57
C GLY A 49 -22.66 -6.54 -12.37
N GLY A 50 -22.50 -7.06 -11.14
CA GLY A 50 -22.90 -6.35 -9.91
C GLY A 50 -21.75 -5.52 -9.34
N HIS A 51 -21.90 -4.19 -9.31
CA HIS A 51 -21.01 -3.29 -8.59
C HIS A 51 -21.06 -3.59 -7.09
N PHE A 52 -19.90 -3.65 -6.43
CA PHE A 52 -19.82 -3.91 -5.00
C PHE A 52 -18.87 -2.97 -4.24
N CYS A 53 -17.87 -2.40 -4.92
CA CYS A 53 -16.93 -1.43 -4.34
C CYS A 53 -16.42 -0.44 -5.39
N GLY A 54 -15.89 0.68 -4.92
CA GLY A 54 -15.07 1.61 -5.69
C GLY A 54 -13.58 1.26 -5.67
N GLY A 55 -12.81 2.06 -6.39
CA GLY A 55 -11.36 2.01 -6.43
C GLY A 55 -10.80 3.28 -7.07
N SER A 56 -9.47 3.42 -7.05
CA SER A 56 -8.76 4.52 -7.70
C SER A 56 -7.65 4.00 -8.59
N LEU A 57 -7.61 4.47 -9.84
CA LEU A 57 -6.55 4.15 -10.78
C LEU A 57 -5.32 5.00 -10.48
N VAL A 58 -4.25 4.40 -9.96
CA VAL A 58 -2.98 5.09 -9.63
C VAL A 58 -1.91 4.87 -10.71
N ARG A 59 -2.14 3.89 -11.60
CA ARG A 59 -1.38 3.63 -12.82
C ARG A 59 -2.29 2.89 -13.81
N GLY A 60 -1.94 2.83 -15.09
CA GLY A 60 -2.75 2.19 -16.13
C GLY A 60 -3.20 0.77 -15.83
N ASP A 61 -2.44 0.05 -15.02
CA ASP A 61 -2.69 -1.34 -14.65
C ASP A 61 -2.81 -1.57 -13.14
N ILE A 62 -2.84 -0.52 -12.31
CA ILE A 62 -2.92 -0.61 -10.85
C ILE A 62 -4.10 0.19 -10.32
N VAL A 63 -4.95 -0.51 -9.58
CA VAL A 63 -6.06 0.08 -8.83
C VAL A 63 -5.83 -0.15 -7.35
N VAL A 64 -6.00 0.90 -6.55
CA VAL A 64 -6.10 0.80 -5.08
C VAL A 64 -7.57 0.76 -4.66
N THR A 65 -7.87 0.01 -3.61
CA THR A 65 -9.22 -0.17 -3.05
C THR A 65 -9.10 -0.60 -1.57
N ALA A 66 -10.20 -0.91 -0.90
CA ALA A 66 -10.19 -1.38 0.48
C ALA A 66 -9.91 -2.89 0.58
N ALA A 67 -9.30 -3.36 1.67
CA ALA A 67 -9.03 -4.78 1.90
C ALA A 67 -10.32 -5.59 2.01
N HIS A 68 -11.32 -5.05 2.70
CA HIS A 68 -12.61 -5.69 2.90
C HIS A 68 -13.38 -5.91 1.59
N CYS A 69 -13.09 -5.13 0.54
CA CYS A 69 -13.61 -5.34 -0.81
C CYS A 69 -13.01 -6.58 -1.50
N LEU A 70 -11.83 -7.03 -1.05
CA LEU A 70 -11.08 -8.11 -1.69
C LEU A 70 -11.13 -9.42 -0.92
N GLN A 71 -11.27 -9.38 0.41
CA GLN A 71 -11.18 -10.55 1.31
C GLN A 71 -12.04 -11.75 0.87
N SER A 72 -13.22 -11.49 0.30
CA SER A 72 -14.21 -12.51 -0.08
C SER A 72 -14.18 -12.88 -1.57
N PHE A 73 -13.25 -12.33 -2.35
CA PHE A 73 -13.23 -12.47 -3.80
C PHE A 73 -11.88 -12.96 -4.32
N LYS A 74 -11.92 -13.94 -5.24
CA LYS A 74 -10.74 -14.31 -6.04
C LYS A 74 -10.52 -13.24 -7.11
N ALA A 75 -9.27 -12.90 -7.42
CA ALA A 75 -8.92 -11.96 -8.49
C ALA A 75 -9.72 -12.21 -9.79
N THR A 76 -9.81 -13.47 -10.22
CA THR A 76 -10.52 -13.85 -11.45
C THR A 76 -12.01 -13.52 -11.43
N SER A 77 -12.65 -13.42 -10.26
CA SER A 77 -14.06 -13.06 -10.05
C SER A 77 -14.35 -11.56 -10.12
N ILE A 78 -13.31 -10.72 -10.05
CA ILE A 78 -13.42 -9.27 -10.06
C ILE A 78 -13.25 -8.73 -11.49
N ARG A 79 -14.01 -7.69 -11.80
CA ARG A 79 -13.88 -6.86 -12.99
C ARG A 79 -13.76 -5.41 -12.55
N VAL A 80 -12.89 -4.67 -13.21
CA VAL A 80 -12.71 -3.23 -13.01
C VAL A 80 -13.29 -2.51 -14.21
N ARG A 81 -14.21 -1.58 -13.99
CA ARG A 81 -14.72 -0.68 -15.01
C ARG A 81 -14.16 0.72 -14.78
N ALA A 82 -13.52 1.31 -15.80
CA ALA A 82 -12.94 2.66 -15.76
C ALA A 82 -13.45 3.50 -16.95
N GLY A 83 -13.33 4.83 -16.86
CA GLY A 83 -13.67 5.71 -17.98
C GLY A 83 -15.15 5.84 -18.29
N THR A 84 -16.02 5.68 -17.29
CA THR A 84 -17.47 5.82 -17.45
C THR A 84 -18.12 6.52 -16.26
N THR A 85 -19.13 7.34 -16.56
CA THR A 85 -20.04 7.91 -15.56
C THR A 85 -21.07 6.87 -15.08
N ASN A 86 -21.27 5.77 -15.82
CA ASN A 86 -22.27 4.75 -15.51
C ASN A 86 -21.63 3.39 -15.14
N ASN A 87 -21.82 2.89 -13.92
CA ASN A 87 -21.16 1.64 -13.50
C ASN A 87 -21.68 0.36 -14.21
N LYS A 88 -22.77 0.44 -14.99
CA LYS A 88 -23.35 -0.70 -15.71
C LYS A 88 -23.02 -0.74 -17.20
N LYS A 89 -22.56 0.36 -17.81
CA LYS A 89 -22.32 0.46 -19.25
C LYS A 89 -21.19 1.46 -19.55
N ASP A 90 -20.75 1.47 -20.81
CA ASP A 90 -19.71 2.39 -21.30
C ASP A 90 -18.34 2.19 -20.58
N GLY A 91 -17.30 2.87 -21.07
CA GLY A 91 -15.94 2.74 -20.53
C GLY A 91 -15.31 1.36 -20.77
N GLU A 92 -14.13 1.16 -20.18
CA GLU A 92 -13.35 -0.06 -20.32
C GLU A 92 -13.63 -1.04 -19.17
N LEU A 93 -14.00 -2.27 -19.50
CA LEU A 93 -14.20 -3.34 -18.53
C LEU A 93 -13.03 -4.33 -18.60
N VAL A 94 -12.18 -4.31 -17.59
CA VAL A 94 -10.90 -5.04 -17.56
C VAL A 94 -10.94 -6.16 -16.53
N LYS A 95 -10.29 -7.28 -16.87
CA LYS A 95 -10.09 -8.41 -15.93
C LYS A 95 -9.02 -8.06 -14.90
N VAL A 96 -9.18 -8.59 -13.70
CA VAL A 96 -8.15 -8.51 -12.67
C VAL A 96 -7.25 -9.74 -12.77
N LEU A 97 -5.95 -9.51 -12.87
CA LEU A 97 -4.92 -10.54 -12.91
C LEU A 97 -4.54 -10.99 -11.49
N ALA A 98 -4.33 -10.04 -10.59
CA ALA A 98 -4.03 -10.29 -9.19
C ALA A 98 -4.79 -9.32 -8.29
N ALA A 99 -5.19 -9.81 -7.12
CA ALA A 99 -5.82 -9.03 -6.06
C ALA A 99 -5.07 -9.37 -4.77
N ARG A 100 -4.64 -8.34 -4.04
CA ARG A 100 -3.93 -8.45 -2.77
C ARG A 100 -4.46 -7.40 -1.81
N TYR A 101 -4.45 -7.70 -0.52
CA TYR A 101 -4.81 -6.75 0.52
C TYR A 101 -3.82 -6.88 1.67
N HIS A 102 -3.79 -5.88 2.55
CA HIS A 102 -2.79 -5.80 3.59
C HIS A 102 -2.77 -7.06 4.47
N PRO A 103 -1.61 -7.70 4.71
CA PRO A 103 -1.54 -8.95 5.46
C PRO A 103 -1.98 -8.78 6.92
N LYS A 104 -1.72 -7.60 7.50
CA LYS A 104 -2.22 -7.20 8.83
C LYS A 104 -3.61 -6.58 8.82
N TYR A 105 -4.40 -6.78 7.75
CA TYR A 105 -5.79 -6.32 7.74
C TYR A 105 -6.57 -7.08 8.82
N ASN A 106 -7.20 -6.34 9.73
CA ASN A 106 -8.00 -6.91 10.81
C ASN A 106 -9.47 -6.56 10.60
N ALA A 107 -10.29 -7.54 10.24
CA ALA A 107 -11.72 -7.32 9.98
C ALA A 107 -12.55 -6.93 11.22
N SER A 108 -12.01 -7.07 12.44
CA SER A 108 -12.67 -6.67 13.68
C SER A 108 -12.38 -5.21 14.05
N SER A 109 -11.14 -4.75 13.87
CA SER A 109 -10.73 -3.36 14.14
C SER A 109 -10.70 -2.46 12.89
N ILE A 110 -10.87 -3.05 11.70
CA ILE A 110 -10.75 -2.41 10.37
C ILE A 110 -9.40 -1.68 10.18
N GLU A 111 -8.37 -2.17 10.86
CA GLU A 111 -7.00 -1.68 10.70
C GLU A 111 -6.41 -2.19 9.38
N ASN A 112 -5.59 -1.36 8.73
CA ASN A 112 -4.93 -1.67 7.47
C ASN A 112 -5.89 -2.09 6.34
N ASP A 113 -7.07 -1.47 6.25
CA ASP A 113 -8.08 -1.78 5.25
C ASP A 113 -7.73 -1.25 3.84
N VAL A 114 -6.61 -1.72 3.29
CA VAL A 114 -6.10 -1.38 1.96
C VAL A 114 -5.87 -2.62 1.12
N GLY A 115 -6.17 -2.51 -0.17
CA GLY A 115 -5.93 -3.53 -1.17
C GLY A 115 -5.56 -2.96 -2.53
N ILE A 116 -4.93 -3.80 -3.34
CA ILE A 116 -4.46 -3.48 -4.68
C ILE A 116 -4.89 -4.55 -5.66
N LEU A 117 -5.31 -4.09 -6.83
CA LEU A 117 -5.63 -4.90 -7.98
C LEU A 117 -4.62 -4.61 -9.09
N LYS A 118 -4.04 -5.67 -9.65
CA LYS A 118 -3.33 -5.65 -10.91
C LYS A 118 -4.29 -5.99 -12.03
N LEU A 119 -4.45 -5.10 -12.99
CA LEU A 119 -5.27 -5.32 -14.17
C LEU A 119 -4.55 -6.24 -15.16
N ALA A 120 -5.31 -7.07 -15.88
CA ALA A 120 -4.79 -7.94 -16.92
C ALA A 120 -4.40 -7.18 -18.20
N THR A 121 -4.92 -5.96 -18.37
CA THR A 121 -4.62 -5.08 -19.50
C THR A 121 -4.51 -3.66 -18.96
N SER A 122 -3.48 -2.94 -19.39
CA SER A 122 -3.31 -1.54 -19.00
C SER A 122 -4.33 -0.67 -19.71
N ILE A 123 -4.95 0.24 -18.96
CA ILE A 123 -5.92 1.25 -19.44
C ILE A 123 -5.15 2.54 -19.75
N PRO A 124 -5.04 2.96 -21.02
CA PRO A 124 -4.34 4.18 -21.39
C PRO A 124 -5.08 5.43 -20.89
N GLN A 125 -4.35 6.53 -20.69
CA GLN A 125 -4.98 7.79 -20.32
C GLN A 125 -5.79 8.40 -21.47
N SER A 126 -6.88 9.07 -21.13
CA SER A 126 -7.79 9.77 -22.03
C SER A 126 -8.42 10.98 -21.33
N SER A 127 -9.44 11.59 -21.94
CA SER A 127 -10.24 12.62 -21.27
C SER A 127 -11.08 12.07 -20.11
N SER A 128 -11.41 10.77 -20.12
CA SER A 128 -12.21 10.10 -19.10
C SER A 128 -11.40 9.14 -18.21
N VAL A 129 -10.10 8.98 -18.48
CA VAL A 129 -9.19 8.13 -17.70
C VAL A 129 -7.90 8.88 -17.39
N ARG A 130 -7.59 9.06 -16.10
CA ARG A 130 -6.31 9.58 -15.60
C ARG A 130 -5.88 8.81 -14.36
N TYR A 131 -4.60 8.87 -14.08
CA TYR A 131 -4.04 8.27 -12.89
C TYR A 131 -3.94 9.33 -11.80
N ILE A 132 -4.33 8.99 -10.59
CA ILE A 132 -4.22 9.90 -9.45
C ILE A 132 -2.93 9.67 -8.67
N GLU A 133 -2.24 10.77 -8.35
CA GLU A 133 -1.06 10.75 -7.48
C GLU A 133 -1.45 10.58 -6.02
N LEU A 134 -0.60 9.93 -5.23
CA LEU A 134 -0.82 9.77 -3.79
C LEU A 134 -0.43 11.04 -3.03
N ALA A 135 -1.17 11.36 -1.98
CA ALA A 135 -0.81 12.44 -1.06
C ALA A 135 0.39 12.04 -0.20
N GLU A 136 1.39 12.92 -0.12
CA GLU A 136 2.61 12.74 0.71
C GLU A 136 2.36 13.02 2.19
N THR A 137 1.34 13.80 2.52
CA THR A 137 0.93 14.10 3.89
C THR A 137 -0.58 14.18 3.95
N ILE A 138 -1.16 14.00 5.14
CA ILE A 138 -2.57 14.29 5.36
C ILE A 138 -2.74 15.82 5.34
N PRO A 139 -3.59 16.38 4.46
CA PRO A 139 -3.86 17.82 4.47
C PRO A 139 -4.42 18.31 5.82
N ALA A 140 -4.32 19.61 6.07
CA ALA A 140 -4.82 20.18 7.32
C ALA A 140 -6.34 19.99 7.50
N THR A 141 -6.80 19.94 8.75
CA THR A 141 -8.23 19.92 9.05
C THR A 141 -8.91 21.16 8.45
N GLY A 142 -10.05 20.95 7.79
CA GLY A 142 -10.78 21.97 7.06
C GLY A 142 -10.46 22.05 5.56
N THR A 143 -9.40 21.40 5.08
CA THR A 143 -9.07 21.34 3.65
C THR A 143 -10.23 20.71 2.87
N PRO A 144 -10.74 21.34 1.79
CA PRO A 144 -11.79 20.75 0.96
C PRO A 144 -11.35 19.43 0.34
N ALA A 145 -12.22 18.43 0.42
CA ALA A 145 -12.02 17.12 -0.15
C ALA A 145 -13.28 16.65 -0.88
N VAL A 146 -13.09 15.75 -1.85
CA VAL A 146 -14.18 15.13 -2.60
C VAL A 146 -14.11 13.62 -2.47
N VAL A 147 -15.28 13.00 -2.31
CA VAL A 147 -15.44 11.55 -2.40
C VAL A 147 -16.39 11.24 -3.56
N THR A 148 -16.02 10.25 -4.35
CA THR A 148 -16.78 9.85 -5.54
C THR A 148 -17.11 8.37 -5.55
N GLY A 149 -18.28 8.02 -6.08
CA GLY A 149 -18.70 6.62 -6.15
C GLY A 149 -20.14 6.40 -6.62
N TRP A 150 -20.56 5.14 -6.55
CA TRP A 150 -21.88 4.66 -6.96
C TRP A 150 -22.64 4.01 -5.78
N GLY A 151 -22.21 4.28 -4.55
CA GLY A 151 -22.81 3.78 -3.34
C GLY A 151 -24.25 4.25 -3.10
N THR A 152 -24.93 3.55 -2.19
CA THR A 152 -26.31 3.79 -1.82
C THR A 152 -26.48 5.17 -1.21
N LYS A 153 -27.71 5.65 -1.32
CA LYS A 153 -28.07 7.03 -0.99
C LYS A 153 -28.58 7.19 0.44
N CYS A 154 -28.62 6.10 1.20
CA CYS A 154 -29.14 6.06 2.55
C CYS A 154 -28.76 4.75 3.26
N PHE A 155 -28.75 4.79 4.60
CA PHE A 155 -28.28 3.70 5.47
C PHE A 155 -29.24 2.48 5.55
N ALA A 156 -30.54 2.62 5.24
CA ALA A 156 -31.52 1.55 5.52
C ALA A 156 -32.65 1.32 4.48
N TYR A 157 -33.08 2.31 3.68
CA TYR A 157 -34.33 2.23 2.91
C TYR A 157 -34.21 2.36 1.38
N CYS A 158 -33.00 2.33 0.83
CA CYS A 158 -32.75 2.52 -0.60
C CYS A 158 -32.57 1.17 -1.28
N LEU A 159 -33.62 0.66 -1.92
CA LEU A 159 -33.62 -0.65 -2.60
C LEU A 159 -32.76 -0.67 -3.89
N ILE A 160 -32.35 0.48 -4.43
CA ILE A 160 -31.61 0.57 -5.70
C ILE A 160 -30.48 1.63 -5.61
N PRO A 161 -29.19 1.23 -5.66
CA PRO A 161 -28.08 2.18 -5.75
C PRO A 161 -28.06 2.93 -7.09
N PRO A 162 -27.52 4.17 -7.14
CA PRO A 162 -27.39 4.91 -8.39
C PRO A 162 -26.46 4.19 -9.37
N THR A 163 -26.79 4.30 -10.66
CA THR A 163 -25.90 3.86 -11.73
C THR A 163 -25.02 4.98 -12.25
N THR A 164 -25.42 6.24 -12.07
CA THR A 164 -24.64 7.44 -12.39
C THR A 164 -23.68 7.78 -11.26
N LEU A 165 -22.44 8.17 -11.59
CA LEU A 165 -21.41 8.59 -10.64
C LEU A 165 -21.89 9.79 -9.82
N GLN A 166 -21.64 9.75 -8.52
CA GLN A 166 -21.94 10.83 -7.58
C GLN A 166 -20.65 11.36 -6.96
N ALA A 167 -20.67 12.63 -6.58
CA ALA A 167 -19.63 13.30 -5.80
C ALA A 167 -20.23 13.94 -4.54
N VAL A 168 -19.46 13.95 -3.46
CA VAL A 168 -19.75 14.74 -2.27
C VAL A 168 -18.52 15.52 -1.83
N GLU A 169 -18.74 16.78 -1.49
CA GLU A 169 -17.72 17.63 -0.90
C GLU A 169 -17.76 17.52 0.63
N LEU A 170 -16.60 17.26 1.20
CA LEU A 170 -16.32 17.13 2.62
C LEU A 170 -15.13 18.02 2.99
N GLN A 171 -14.80 18.09 4.26
CA GLN A 171 -13.55 18.66 4.73
C GLN A 171 -12.71 17.57 5.38
N ILE A 172 -11.39 17.60 5.13
CA ILE A 172 -10.43 16.75 5.85
C ILE A 172 -10.55 17.04 7.34
N VAL A 173 -10.47 15.98 8.12
CA VAL A 173 -10.31 16.00 9.57
C VAL A 173 -9.14 15.10 9.89
N GLN A 174 -8.04 15.68 10.36
CA GLN A 174 -6.84 14.93 10.75
C GLN A 174 -7.17 13.92 11.85
N SER A 175 -6.36 12.87 11.94
CA SER A 175 -6.60 11.71 12.79
C SER A 175 -6.75 12.10 14.27
N GLU A 176 -5.94 13.07 14.72
CA GLU A 176 -5.95 13.60 16.09
C GLU A 176 -7.26 14.33 16.40
N ASP A 177 -7.72 15.18 15.47
CA ASP A 177 -9.00 15.90 15.60
C ASP A 177 -10.16 14.91 15.56
N CYS A 178 -10.12 13.92 14.67
CA CYS A 178 -11.15 12.89 14.55
C CYS A 178 -11.24 11.98 15.78
N ALA A 179 -10.12 11.77 16.48
CA ALA A 179 -10.05 11.05 17.75
C ALA A 179 -10.41 11.92 18.97
N SER A 180 -10.54 13.24 18.80
CA SER A 180 -10.85 14.18 19.88
C SER A 180 -12.30 14.04 20.38
N SER A 181 -12.61 14.75 21.47
CA SER A 181 -13.97 14.83 22.03
C SER A 181 -14.99 15.52 21.11
N ASP A 182 -14.53 16.22 20.07
CA ASP A 182 -15.42 16.87 19.09
C ASP A 182 -16.16 15.82 18.24
N TYR A 183 -15.61 14.61 18.17
CA TYR A 183 -16.18 13.46 17.50
C TYR A 183 -16.31 12.26 18.45
N LYS A 184 -17.14 11.29 18.05
CA LYS A 184 -17.57 10.21 18.95
C LYS A 184 -16.76 8.92 18.81
N TYR A 185 -15.63 8.95 18.09
CA TYR A 185 -14.82 7.76 17.83
C TYR A 185 -13.75 7.49 18.89
N GLY A 186 -13.10 8.53 19.43
CA GLY A 186 -12.05 8.37 20.42
C GLY A 186 -10.90 7.47 19.93
N ALA A 187 -10.45 6.56 20.79
CA ALA A 187 -9.35 5.62 20.53
C ALA A 187 -9.62 4.58 19.41
N GLN A 188 -10.80 4.59 18.79
CA GLN A 188 -11.09 3.77 17.61
C GLN A 188 -10.40 4.31 16.35
N ILE A 189 -10.11 5.61 16.27
CA ILE A 189 -9.31 6.17 15.19
C ILE A 189 -7.86 5.78 15.41
N LYS A 190 -7.26 5.15 14.40
CA LYS A 190 -5.87 4.69 14.41
C LYS A 190 -4.99 5.59 13.55
N GLU A 191 -3.68 5.50 13.74
CA GLU A 191 -2.69 6.32 13.02
C GLU A 191 -2.77 6.14 11.50
N SER A 192 -3.16 4.96 11.01
CA SER A 192 -3.34 4.69 9.57
C SER A 192 -4.66 5.22 8.99
N MET A 193 -5.45 5.95 9.77
CA MET A 193 -6.78 6.42 9.38
C MET A 193 -6.81 7.94 9.27
N VAL A 194 -7.61 8.46 8.36
CA VAL A 194 -7.94 9.88 8.20
C VAL A 194 -9.45 10.01 8.11
N CYS A 195 -10.00 11.15 8.55
CA CYS A 195 -11.42 11.38 8.53
C CYS A 195 -11.80 12.48 7.53
N ALA A 196 -13.05 12.46 7.09
CA ALA A 196 -13.64 13.59 6.37
C ALA A 196 -15.07 13.83 6.84
N TYR A 197 -15.45 15.10 6.95
CA TYR A 197 -16.72 15.50 7.52
C TYR A 197 -17.38 16.66 6.79
N ALA A 198 -18.70 16.58 6.66
CA ALA A 198 -19.55 17.75 6.54
C ALA A 198 -20.96 17.43 7.11
N LEU A 199 -21.67 18.46 7.57
CA LEU A 199 -23.01 18.28 8.11
C LEU A 199 -23.96 17.71 7.04
N LYS A 200 -24.69 16.65 7.39
CA LYS A 200 -25.58 15.91 6.48
C LYS A 200 -24.87 15.39 5.23
N LYS A 201 -23.55 15.21 5.25
CA LYS A 201 -22.78 14.70 4.12
C LYS A 201 -21.81 13.59 4.48
N ASP A 202 -21.82 12.49 3.71
CA ASP A 202 -20.96 11.33 3.95
C ASP A 202 -21.00 10.31 2.81
N SER A 203 -19.91 9.56 2.62
CA SER A 203 -19.85 8.34 1.81
C SER A 203 -20.67 7.21 2.42
N CYS A 204 -21.22 6.31 1.60
CA CYS A 204 -22.11 5.26 2.09
C CYS A 204 -21.91 3.90 1.38
N GLN A 205 -22.82 2.95 1.59
CA GLN A 205 -22.64 1.55 1.19
C GLN A 205 -22.37 1.41 -0.32
N GLY A 206 -21.26 0.80 -0.72
CA GLY A 206 -20.87 0.67 -2.13
C GLY A 206 -19.89 1.75 -2.63
N ASP A 207 -19.67 2.83 -1.86
CA ASP A 207 -18.53 3.73 -2.08
C ASP A 207 -17.23 3.16 -1.50
N SER A 208 -17.32 2.11 -0.67
CA SER A 208 -16.21 1.38 -0.08
C SER A 208 -15.09 1.11 -1.09
N GLY A 209 -13.85 1.38 -0.71
CA GLY A 209 -12.69 1.28 -1.60
C GLY A 209 -12.52 2.46 -2.56
N GLY A 210 -13.48 3.38 -2.64
CA GLY A 210 -13.42 4.59 -3.46
C GLY A 210 -12.45 5.65 -2.92
N PRO A 211 -12.12 6.66 -3.73
CA PRO A 211 -11.16 7.69 -3.40
C PRO A 211 -11.71 8.79 -2.47
N LEU A 212 -10.88 9.23 -1.53
CA LEU A 212 -10.93 10.55 -0.91
C LEU A 212 -9.82 11.42 -1.53
N VAL A 213 -10.20 12.49 -2.23
CA VAL A 213 -9.27 13.36 -2.95
C VAL A 213 -9.29 14.75 -2.38
N ALA A 214 -8.11 15.32 -2.13
CA ALA A 214 -7.93 16.72 -1.79
C ALA A 214 -6.70 17.24 -2.54
N GLU A 215 -6.73 18.51 -2.96
CA GLU A 215 -5.60 19.16 -3.65
C GLU A 215 -5.11 18.38 -4.89
N GLY A 216 -6.02 17.66 -5.56
CA GLY A 216 -5.72 16.83 -6.73
C GLY A 216 -4.98 15.51 -6.43
N LYS A 217 -4.73 15.19 -5.15
CA LYS A 217 -4.06 13.96 -4.71
C LYS A 217 -5.01 13.02 -3.97
N LEU A 218 -4.75 11.72 -4.09
CA LEU A 218 -5.45 10.67 -3.36
C LEU A 218 -4.96 10.64 -1.92
N VAL A 219 -5.78 11.14 -1.01
CA VAL A 219 -5.49 11.21 0.43
C VAL A 219 -5.82 9.88 1.10
N GLY A 220 -6.96 9.28 0.77
CA GLY A 220 -7.37 8.04 1.42
C GLY A 220 -8.36 7.21 0.64
N ILE A 221 -8.68 6.04 1.21
CA ILE A 221 -9.60 5.05 0.67
C ILE A 221 -10.80 4.92 1.59
N VAL A 222 -12.02 5.03 1.05
CA VAL A 222 -13.27 4.85 1.80
C VAL A 222 -13.26 3.49 2.49
N SER A 223 -13.39 3.46 3.82
CA SER A 223 -13.23 2.23 4.61
C SER A 223 -14.46 1.92 5.46
N TRP A 224 -14.77 2.76 6.46
CA TRP A 224 -15.88 2.49 7.39
C TRP A 224 -16.49 3.76 7.99
N GLY A 225 -17.63 3.60 8.67
CA GLY A 225 -18.31 4.62 9.45
C GLY A 225 -19.50 4.03 10.20
N TYR A 226 -19.88 4.59 11.35
CA TYR A 226 -20.96 4.03 12.19
C TYR A 226 -22.36 4.19 11.57
N ALA A 227 -22.58 5.24 10.79
CA ALA A 227 -23.79 5.50 10.01
C ALA A 227 -23.55 6.68 9.07
N CYS A 228 -24.02 6.58 7.83
CA CYS A 228 -23.79 7.61 6.82
C CYS A 228 -24.37 8.96 7.29
N ALA A 229 -23.51 9.97 7.42
CA ALA A 229 -23.81 11.37 7.74
C ALA A 229 -24.45 11.62 9.11
N LYS A 230 -24.18 10.74 10.08
CA LYS A 230 -24.61 10.96 11.46
C LYS A 230 -23.81 12.09 12.08
N LYS A 231 -24.50 13.06 12.71
CA LYS A 231 -23.85 14.19 13.38
C LYS A 231 -22.83 13.70 14.42
N GLY A 232 -21.59 14.17 14.31
CA GLY A 232 -20.46 13.81 15.19
C GLY A 232 -19.78 12.48 14.87
N TYR A 233 -20.09 11.86 13.73
CA TYR A 233 -19.43 10.65 13.21
C TYR A 233 -18.94 10.92 11.77
N PRO A 234 -17.70 11.38 11.59
CA PRO A 234 -17.13 11.53 10.25
C PRO A 234 -16.94 10.19 9.53
N GLY A 235 -16.84 10.24 8.21
CA GLY A 235 -16.41 9.09 7.42
C GLY A 235 -14.95 8.79 7.73
N VAL A 236 -14.58 7.49 7.83
CA VAL A 236 -13.22 7.05 8.11
C VAL A 236 -12.62 6.40 6.88
N TYR A 237 -11.41 6.84 6.55
CA TYR A 237 -10.67 6.48 5.36
C TYR A 237 -9.29 5.96 5.76
N ILE A 238 -8.72 5.03 4.99
CA ILE A 238 -7.35 4.60 5.20
C ILE A 238 -6.40 5.58 4.53
N TYR A 239 -5.45 6.12 5.28
CA TYR A 239 -4.40 7.00 4.76
C TYR A 239 -3.30 6.19 4.09
N LEU A 240 -3.02 6.52 2.82
CA LEU A 240 -2.25 5.63 1.96
C LEU A 240 -0.76 5.62 2.26
N LEU A 241 -0.11 6.72 2.67
CA LEU A 241 1.35 6.70 2.81
C LEU A 241 1.83 5.74 3.91
N LEU A 242 1.15 5.71 5.07
CA LEU A 242 1.45 4.76 6.15
C LEU A 242 1.10 3.33 5.77
N ALA A 243 -0.01 3.15 5.04
CA ALA A 243 -0.42 1.84 4.56
C ALA A 243 0.56 1.30 3.49
N PHE A 244 1.07 2.15 2.59
CA PHE A 244 2.05 1.79 1.56
C PHE A 244 3.45 1.58 2.13
N ALA A 245 3.89 2.30 3.16
CA ALA A 245 5.16 1.98 3.86
C ALA A 245 5.18 0.52 4.37
N MET A 246 4.01 -0.02 4.76
CA MET A 246 3.83 -1.42 5.15
C MET A 246 3.48 -2.37 3.98
N PHE A 247 2.96 -1.84 2.85
CA PHE A 247 2.46 -2.60 1.70
C PHE A 247 3.43 -2.65 0.49
N ARG A 248 4.49 -1.83 0.50
CA ARG A 248 5.50 -1.70 -0.57
C ARG A 248 6.20 -3.01 -0.94
N PHE A 249 6.33 -3.94 0.01
CA PHE A 249 6.93 -5.27 -0.21
C PHE A 249 6.07 -6.21 -1.06
N TRP A 250 4.74 -6.05 -1.04
CA TRP A 250 3.80 -6.98 -1.68
C TRP A 250 3.39 -6.58 -3.10
N VAL A 251 3.39 -5.28 -3.41
CA VAL A 251 3.08 -4.77 -4.77
C VAL A 251 4.11 -5.22 -5.79
N LEU A 252 5.39 -5.30 -5.39
CA LEU A 252 6.48 -5.74 -6.24
C LEU A 252 6.44 -7.25 -6.52
N SER A 253 6.06 -8.07 -5.52
CA SER A 253 5.90 -9.52 -5.65
C SER A 253 4.70 -9.92 -6.54
N ALA A 254 3.57 -9.22 -6.42
CA ALA A 254 2.38 -9.48 -7.25
C ALA A 254 2.55 -9.11 -8.75
N LEU A 255 3.56 -8.31 -9.10
CA LEU A 255 3.85 -7.86 -10.47
C LEU A 255 4.78 -8.80 -11.26
N LEU A 256 5.58 -9.64 -10.60
CA LEU A 256 6.58 -10.47 -11.25
C LEU A 256 6.00 -11.73 -11.94
N ASN A 257 4.86 -12.25 -11.48
CA ASN A 257 4.23 -13.43 -12.07
C ASN A 257 3.49 -13.17 -13.40
N ALA A 258 3.42 -11.91 -13.85
CA ALA A 258 2.64 -11.47 -15.01
C ALA A 258 3.45 -11.14 -16.27
N LEU A 259 4.76 -10.90 -16.14
CA LEU A 259 5.57 -10.19 -17.15
C LEU A 259 6.68 -11.03 -17.80
N ALA A 260 6.58 -12.37 -17.77
CA ALA A 260 7.53 -13.25 -18.46
C ALA A 260 7.51 -13.15 -20.01
N ALA A 261 6.80 -12.20 -20.61
CA ALA A 261 6.65 -12.09 -22.07
C ALA A 261 6.46 -10.64 -22.55
N ALA A 262 7.52 -9.83 -22.58
CA ALA A 262 7.70 -8.77 -23.60
C ALA A 262 9.06 -8.08 -23.44
N THR A 263 9.88 -8.11 -24.48
CA THR A 263 11.15 -7.38 -24.61
C THR A 263 10.91 -6.01 -25.26
N VAL A 264 11.38 -4.92 -24.65
CA VAL A 264 11.44 -3.58 -25.27
C VAL A 264 12.80 -2.93 -24.94
N PRO A 265 13.45 -2.19 -25.86
CA PRO A 265 14.85 -1.76 -25.74
C PRO A 265 15.03 -0.49 -24.89
N ASP A 266 16.23 -0.41 -24.29
CA ASP A 266 16.66 0.51 -23.23
C ASP A 266 17.27 1.81 -23.79
N ILE A 267 16.78 2.95 -23.32
CA ILE A 267 17.40 4.28 -23.47
C ILE A 267 17.35 4.91 -22.06
N PHE A 268 18.52 5.06 -21.44
CA PHE A 268 18.81 5.53 -20.07
C PHE A 268 18.79 4.45 -18.98
N GLY A 269 19.95 3.81 -18.81
CA GLY A 269 20.19 2.77 -17.83
C GLY A 269 20.34 3.24 -16.38
N GLY A 270 20.04 2.31 -15.46
CA GLY A 270 20.47 2.29 -14.06
C GLY A 270 20.51 0.86 -13.54
N ARG A 271 21.41 0.56 -12.57
CA ARG A 271 21.53 -0.71 -11.80
C ARG A 271 21.36 -0.46 -10.28
N ILE A 272 21.86 -1.32 -9.36
CA ILE A 272 22.51 -0.72 -8.15
C ILE A 272 23.21 0.52 -8.71
N VAL A 273 22.87 1.74 -8.27
CA VAL A 273 23.15 2.88 -9.16
C VAL A 273 24.67 2.83 -9.43
N GLY A 274 25.12 2.72 -10.69
CA GLY A 274 26.55 2.49 -11.00
C GLY A 274 27.26 1.22 -10.44
N GLY A 275 26.55 0.16 -10.07
CA GLY A 275 27.10 -1.13 -9.60
C GLY A 275 27.29 -2.17 -10.71
N GLU A 276 28.13 -3.15 -10.45
CA GLU A 276 28.58 -4.17 -11.40
C GLU A 276 28.19 -5.58 -10.96
N GLU A 277 28.09 -6.51 -11.93
CA GLU A 277 27.89 -7.92 -11.63
C GLU A 277 29.11 -8.47 -10.88
N THR A 278 28.84 -9.16 -9.78
CA THR A 278 29.87 -9.77 -8.92
C THR A 278 29.52 -11.24 -8.70
N SER A 279 30.38 -11.96 -7.99
CA SER A 279 30.16 -13.35 -7.59
C SER A 279 29.96 -13.48 -6.09
N ILE A 280 29.29 -14.55 -5.66
CA ILE A 280 29.09 -14.82 -4.24
C ILE A 280 30.41 -15.10 -3.52
N GLU A 281 31.44 -15.61 -4.20
CA GLU A 281 32.77 -15.84 -3.62
C GLU A 281 33.48 -14.53 -3.25
N ALA A 282 33.14 -13.42 -3.90
CA ALA A 282 33.63 -12.09 -3.51
C ALA A 282 32.88 -11.53 -2.28
N HIS A 283 31.64 -11.97 -2.06
CA HIS A 283 30.77 -11.53 -0.95
C HIS A 283 30.13 -12.73 -0.23
N PRO A 284 30.90 -13.66 0.33
CA PRO A 284 30.41 -14.98 0.76
C PRO A 284 29.49 -14.94 2.00
N TYR A 285 29.35 -13.78 2.61
CA TYR A 285 28.44 -13.49 3.71
C TYR A 285 27.06 -12.99 3.24
N GLN A 286 26.91 -12.63 1.96
CA GLN A 286 25.65 -12.19 1.40
C GLN A 286 24.65 -13.34 1.33
N VAL A 287 23.40 -13.08 1.71
CA VAL A 287 22.28 -14.01 1.45
C VAL A 287 21.10 -13.32 0.78
N SER A 288 20.26 -14.14 0.16
CA SER A 288 18.98 -13.75 -0.41
C SER A 288 17.85 -14.32 0.44
N LEU A 289 17.03 -13.47 1.04
CA LEU A 289 15.77 -13.88 1.65
C LEU A 289 14.73 -14.10 0.56
N TRP A 290 14.13 -15.28 0.56
CA TRP A 290 13.35 -15.80 -0.54
C TRP A 290 11.97 -16.24 -0.05
N LEU A 291 10.91 -15.65 -0.59
CA LEU A 291 9.55 -16.03 -0.30
C LEU A 291 9.20 -17.34 -0.99
N ILE A 292 8.63 -18.29 -0.24
CA ILE A 292 8.34 -19.64 -0.72
C ILE A 292 7.22 -19.64 -1.75
N GLU A 293 6.10 -18.97 -1.44
CA GLU A 293 4.92 -18.99 -2.32
C GLU A 293 5.19 -18.28 -3.65
N GLU A 294 5.89 -17.14 -3.61
CA GLU A 294 6.15 -16.30 -4.76
C GLU A 294 7.43 -16.66 -5.51
N GLN A 295 8.20 -17.58 -4.95
CA GLN A 295 9.46 -18.04 -5.50
C GLN A 295 10.44 -16.91 -5.84
N GLN A 296 10.47 -15.88 -4.99
CA GLN A 296 11.16 -14.64 -5.29
C GLN A 296 12.02 -14.14 -4.13
N HIS A 297 13.17 -13.59 -4.48
CA HIS A 297 13.95 -12.72 -3.61
C HIS A 297 13.14 -11.46 -3.24
N PHE A 298 13.19 -11.05 -1.98
CA PHE A 298 12.54 -9.81 -1.54
C PHE A 298 13.44 -8.90 -0.69
N CYS A 299 14.42 -9.45 0.02
CA CYS A 299 15.40 -8.72 0.80
C CYS A 299 16.75 -9.46 0.89
N GLY A 300 17.81 -8.73 1.21
CA GLY A 300 19.12 -9.26 1.51
C GLY A 300 19.28 -9.67 2.98
N GLY A 301 20.46 -10.22 3.28
CA GLY A 301 20.88 -10.55 4.63
C GLY A 301 22.39 -10.76 4.69
N SER A 302 22.91 -10.86 5.92
CA SER A 302 24.31 -11.18 6.19
C SER A 302 24.42 -12.39 7.12
N ILE A 303 25.27 -13.37 6.80
CA ILE A 303 25.54 -14.51 7.68
C ILE A 303 26.47 -14.04 8.79
N ILE A 304 25.98 -14.01 10.03
CA ILE A 304 26.77 -13.53 11.18
C ILE A 304 27.28 -14.68 12.06
N SER A 305 26.70 -15.87 11.92
CA SER A 305 27.17 -17.10 12.56
C SER A 305 26.58 -18.33 11.87
N ALA A 306 26.92 -19.54 12.35
CA ALA A 306 26.39 -20.79 11.81
C ALA A 306 24.86 -20.85 11.80
N ASP A 307 24.21 -20.28 12.81
CA ASP A 307 22.77 -20.39 13.02
C ASP A 307 22.00 -19.10 12.74
N PHE A 308 22.68 -17.99 12.47
CA PHE A 308 22.04 -16.67 12.40
C PHE A 308 22.39 -15.89 11.15
N VAL A 309 21.33 -15.32 10.58
CA VAL A 309 21.39 -14.30 9.53
C VAL A 309 20.83 -13.00 10.10
N LEU A 310 21.54 -11.91 9.84
CA LEU A 310 21.08 -10.55 10.12
C LEU A 310 20.39 -9.98 8.88
N SER A 311 19.29 -9.26 9.07
CA SER A 311 18.58 -8.54 8.00
C SER A 311 17.86 -7.32 8.59
N ALA A 312 17.11 -6.59 7.76
CA ALA A 312 16.31 -5.45 8.18
C ALA A 312 14.99 -5.90 8.81
N ALA A 313 14.53 -5.18 9.84
CA ALA A 313 13.27 -5.50 10.51
C ALA A 313 12.07 -5.25 9.61
N HIS A 314 12.10 -4.18 8.81
CA HIS A 314 11.01 -3.83 7.91
C HIS A 314 10.73 -4.93 6.86
N CYS A 315 11.74 -5.70 6.47
CA CYS A 315 11.61 -6.83 5.54
C CYS A 315 10.78 -7.97 6.15
N LEU A 316 10.85 -8.14 7.47
CA LEU A 316 10.38 -9.34 8.16
C LEU A 316 9.11 -9.09 8.98
N LEU A 317 8.55 -7.88 8.92
CA LEU A 317 7.34 -7.52 9.66
C LEU A 317 6.12 -8.33 9.19
N GLY A 318 5.66 -9.24 10.04
CA GLY A 318 4.49 -10.07 9.76
C GLY A 318 4.77 -11.20 8.76
N ILE A 319 6.04 -11.52 8.54
CA ILE A 319 6.49 -12.74 7.88
C ILE A 319 6.70 -13.81 8.94
N GLU A 320 6.10 -14.97 8.77
CA GLU A 320 6.32 -16.14 9.60
C GLU A 320 7.53 -16.96 9.09
N PRO A 321 8.28 -17.66 9.98
CA PRO A 321 9.48 -18.39 9.60
C PRO A 321 9.28 -19.41 8.46
N ASN A 322 8.09 -20.02 8.38
CA ASN A 322 7.74 -21.02 7.37
C ASN A 322 7.29 -20.42 6.02
N GLU A 323 7.25 -19.10 5.87
CA GLU A 323 6.92 -18.42 4.61
C GLU A 323 8.17 -18.09 3.78
N ILE A 324 9.37 -18.20 4.38
CA ILE A 324 10.63 -17.82 3.75
C ILE A 324 11.70 -18.90 3.85
N LEU A 325 12.63 -18.85 2.90
CA LEU A 325 13.91 -19.55 2.92
C LEU A 325 15.04 -18.54 2.81
N VAL A 326 16.21 -18.90 3.31
CA VAL A 326 17.45 -18.16 3.09
C VAL A 326 18.27 -18.88 2.04
N ARG A 327 18.58 -18.22 0.92
CA ARG A 327 19.54 -18.74 -0.07
C ARG A 327 20.94 -18.23 0.26
N LEU A 328 21.87 -19.16 0.51
CA LEU A 328 23.27 -18.91 0.82
C LEU A 328 24.17 -19.47 -0.28
N GLY A 329 25.35 -18.88 -0.51
CA GLY A 329 26.35 -19.46 -1.40
C GLY A 329 25.96 -19.52 -2.88
N SER A 330 25.13 -18.58 -3.35
CA SER A 330 24.79 -18.44 -4.76
C SER A 330 24.94 -17.02 -5.27
N THR A 331 25.53 -16.88 -6.45
CA THR A 331 25.51 -15.62 -7.23
C THR A 331 24.11 -15.35 -7.81
N ASN A 332 23.29 -16.39 -8.03
CA ASN A 332 21.96 -16.25 -8.59
C ASN A 332 20.88 -16.32 -7.50
N SER A 333 20.01 -15.30 -7.39
CA SER A 333 18.94 -15.28 -6.39
C SER A 333 17.85 -16.33 -6.61
N LYS A 334 17.75 -16.88 -7.83
CA LYS A 334 16.72 -17.85 -8.24
C LYS A 334 17.21 -19.30 -8.33
N SER A 335 18.52 -19.54 -8.34
CA SER A 335 19.09 -20.88 -8.52
C SER A 335 20.43 -21.03 -7.80
N GLY A 336 20.91 -22.27 -7.62
CA GLY A 336 22.19 -22.56 -6.98
C GLY A 336 22.23 -22.28 -5.46
N GLY A 337 23.36 -22.58 -4.83
CA GLY A 337 23.55 -22.42 -3.39
C GLY A 337 22.70 -23.36 -2.54
N LEU A 338 22.70 -23.09 -1.23
CA LEU A 338 21.90 -23.78 -0.22
C LEU A 338 20.64 -22.97 0.09
N LEU A 339 19.49 -23.63 0.13
CA LEU A 339 18.27 -23.06 0.72
C LEU A 339 18.13 -23.58 2.15
N ALA A 340 18.28 -22.68 3.12
CA ALA A 340 18.11 -22.98 4.54
C ALA A 340 16.72 -22.55 5.02
N GLU A 341 16.07 -23.41 5.79
CA GLU A 341 14.82 -23.11 6.49
C GLU A 341 15.07 -22.17 7.68
N VAL A 342 14.06 -21.38 8.01
CA VAL A 342 14.08 -20.46 9.15
C VAL A 342 13.15 -21.01 10.24
N THR A 343 13.63 -21.04 11.48
CA THR A 343 12.85 -21.51 12.65
C THR A 343 12.41 -20.38 13.57
N GLY A 344 13.00 -19.19 13.42
CA GLY A 344 12.63 -18.04 14.22
C GLY A 344 13.05 -16.75 13.56
N ILE A 345 12.20 -15.74 13.71
CA ILE A 345 12.44 -14.38 13.28
C ILE A 345 12.28 -13.49 14.52
N LYS A 346 13.25 -12.63 14.78
CA LYS A 346 13.19 -11.68 15.89
C LYS A 346 13.60 -10.30 15.41
N THR A 347 12.63 -9.40 15.32
CA THR A 347 12.88 -7.98 15.07
C THR A 347 13.30 -7.28 16.36
N HIS A 348 14.02 -6.17 16.24
CA HIS A 348 14.40 -5.36 17.39
C HIS A 348 13.15 -4.80 18.11
N ALA A 349 13.10 -4.88 19.44
CA ALA A 349 11.93 -4.48 20.22
C ALA A 349 11.61 -2.98 20.12
N GLY A 350 12.63 -2.15 19.91
CA GLY A 350 12.51 -0.72 19.67
C GLY A 350 12.40 -0.33 18.19
N PHE A 351 12.14 -1.28 17.28
CA PHE A 351 11.98 -0.96 15.86
C PHE A 351 10.74 -0.11 15.62
N SER A 352 10.87 0.95 14.83
CA SER A 352 9.75 1.78 14.39
C SER A 352 9.72 1.91 12.87
N ALA A 353 8.68 1.38 12.24
CA ALA A 353 8.49 1.50 10.80
C ALA A 353 8.27 2.96 10.33
N ARG A 354 7.88 3.87 11.24
CA ARG A 354 7.70 5.30 10.95
C ARG A 354 9.03 6.03 10.79
N THR A 355 10.01 5.67 11.62
CA THR A 355 11.28 6.39 11.73
C THR A 355 12.47 5.58 11.23
N ALA A 356 12.25 4.30 10.89
CA ALA A 356 13.29 3.30 10.61
C ALA A 356 14.34 3.15 11.73
N VAL A 357 14.05 3.65 12.95
CA VAL A 357 14.95 3.45 14.09
C VAL A 357 15.01 1.96 14.43
N ASN A 358 16.21 1.46 14.72
CA ASN A 358 16.48 0.06 15.02
C ASN A 358 15.94 -0.93 13.97
N ASP A 359 16.10 -0.61 12.68
CA ASP A 359 15.68 -1.45 11.55
C ASP A 359 16.57 -2.68 11.36
N ILE A 360 16.53 -3.58 12.34
CA ILE A 360 17.41 -4.75 12.44
C ILE A 360 16.64 -5.96 12.98
N ALA A 361 16.90 -7.11 12.39
CA ALA A 361 16.27 -8.36 12.75
C ALA A 361 17.21 -9.56 12.58
N LEU A 362 16.99 -10.57 13.41
CA LEU A 362 17.70 -11.84 13.38
C LEU A 362 16.78 -12.94 12.88
N LEU A 363 17.28 -13.72 11.91
CA LEU A 363 16.69 -14.98 11.49
C LEU A 363 17.53 -16.13 12.05
N ARG A 364 16.87 -17.09 12.70
CA ARG A 364 17.48 -18.33 13.16
C ARG A 364 17.27 -19.42 12.12
N LEU A 365 18.35 -19.97 11.60
CA LEU A 365 18.32 -21.09 10.66
C LEU A 365 17.93 -22.39 11.37
N ALA A 366 17.26 -23.28 10.64
CA ALA A 366 16.85 -24.59 11.16
C ALA A 366 18.03 -25.52 11.43
N GLN A 367 19.11 -25.36 10.68
CA GLN A 367 20.34 -26.12 10.80
C GLN A 367 21.54 -25.18 10.69
N PRO A 368 22.62 -25.42 11.45
CA PRO A 368 23.85 -24.66 11.32
C PRO A 368 24.43 -24.83 9.91
N VAL A 369 24.85 -23.73 9.29
CA VAL A 369 25.46 -23.74 7.96
C VAL A 369 26.97 -23.76 8.09
N MET A 370 27.63 -24.74 7.48
CA MET A 370 29.10 -24.83 7.46
C MET A 370 29.71 -23.83 6.48
N GLN A 371 30.88 -23.28 6.84
CA GLN A 371 31.59 -22.37 5.94
C GLN A 371 32.19 -23.11 4.73
N THR A 372 32.18 -22.43 3.59
CA THR A 372 32.77 -22.83 2.32
C THR A 372 33.43 -21.60 1.67
N ASP A 373 33.94 -21.74 0.44
CA ASP A 373 34.44 -20.57 -0.32
C ASP A 373 33.32 -19.59 -0.72
N SER A 374 32.07 -20.06 -0.80
CA SER A 374 30.90 -19.23 -1.14
C SER A 374 30.01 -18.91 0.07
N ILE A 375 30.30 -19.45 1.25
CA ILE A 375 29.53 -19.24 2.48
C ILE A 375 30.51 -18.93 3.61
N ARG A 376 30.56 -17.68 4.08
CA ARG A 376 31.37 -17.28 5.23
C ARG A 376 30.59 -16.38 6.17
N TYR A 377 30.94 -16.45 7.45
CA TYR A 377 30.35 -15.52 8.42
C TYR A 377 31.11 -14.20 8.36
N ILE A 378 30.39 -13.10 8.54
CA ILE A 378 30.98 -11.77 8.66
C ILE A 378 30.89 -11.30 10.12
N GLU A 379 31.95 -10.64 10.58
CA GLU A 379 31.99 -9.97 11.87
C GLU A 379 31.27 -8.63 11.80
N LEU A 380 30.55 -8.26 12.86
CA LEU A 380 29.93 -6.96 12.96
C LEU A 380 30.97 -5.91 13.33
N ALA A 381 30.92 -4.74 12.71
CA ALA A 381 31.82 -3.64 13.05
C ALA A 381 31.50 -3.09 14.45
N ASP A 382 32.52 -2.95 15.29
CA ASP A 382 32.39 -2.37 16.64
C ASP A 382 32.17 -0.85 16.62
N THR A 383 32.60 -0.19 15.53
CA THR A 383 32.50 1.27 15.35
C THR A 383 32.25 1.62 13.90
N VAL A 384 31.53 2.70 13.64
CA VAL A 384 31.37 3.25 12.28
C VAL A 384 32.70 3.80 11.78
N PRO A 385 33.23 3.35 10.63
CA PRO A 385 34.49 3.87 10.08
C PRO A 385 34.45 5.38 9.78
N ALA A 386 35.62 6.00 9.63
CA ALA A 386 35.72 7.43 9.33
C ALA A 386 35.08 7.80 7.98
N THR A 387 34.56 9.03 7.86
CA THR A 387 34.06 9.57 6.58
C THR A 387 35.10 9.40 5.47
N GLY A 388 34.68 8.89 4.31
CA GLY A 388 35.56 8.62 3.17
C GLY A 388 36.17 7.21 3.16
N THR A 389 35.97 6.41 4.20
CA THR A 389 36.34 4.97 4.17
C THR A 389 35.54 4.28 3.09
N ARG A 390 36.21 3.56 2.18
CA ARG A 390 35.53 2.78 1.14
C ARG A 390 34.78 1.63 1.78
N ALA A 391 33.56 1.42 1.34
CA ALA A 391 32.73 0.29 1.71
C ALA A 391 32.02 -0.24 0.47
N VAL A 392 31.57 -1.49 0.53
CA VAL A 392 30.88 -2.17 -0.56
C VAL A 392 29.47 -2.53 -0.10
N VAL A 393 28.49 -2.15 -0.91
CA VAL A 393 27.12 -2.68 -0.82
C VAL A 393 27.00 -3.81 -1.84
N SER A 394 26.45 -4.95 -1.43
CA SER A 394 26.10 -6.04 -2.34
C SER A 394 24.64 -6.47 -2.19
N GLY A 395 24.05 -6.97 -3.27
CA GLY A 395 22.67 -7.46 -3.25
C GLY A 395 22.04 -7.69 -4.62
N TRP A 396 20.73 -7.99 -4.59
CA TRP A 396 19.91 -8.24 -5.78
C TRP A 396 18.76 -7.23 -5.92
N GLY A 397 18.93 -6.04 -5.32
CA GLY A 397 17.95 -4.96 -5.35
C GLY A 397 17.74 -4.36 -6.74
N ILE A 398 16.64 -3.62 -6.84
CA ILE A 398 16.14 -3.03 -8.08
C ILE A 398 17.15 -2.05 -8.62
N ARG A 399 17.27 -2.11 -9.94
CA ARG A 399 18.31 -1.46 -10.69
C ARG A 399 18.00 0.01 -11.03
N CYS A 400 16.79 0.53 -10.84
CA CYS A 400 16.53 1.96 -11.01
C CYS A 400 15.15 2.30 -10.47
N ALA A 401 14.89 3.59 -10.25
CA ALA A 401 13.58 4.08 -9.77
C ALA A 401 12.38 3.68 -10.66
N LEU A 402 12.63 3.27 -11.91
CA LEU A 402 11.62 2.84 -12.88
C LEU A 402 11.85 1.40 -13.40
N CYS A 403 12.79 0.65 -12.82
CA CYS A 403 13.13 -0.69 -13.26
C CYS A 403 12.12 -1.69 -12.70
N LEU A 404 11.52 -2.48 -13.59
CA LEU A 404 10.45 -3.43 -13.23
C LEU A 404 10.95 -4.79 -12.73
N LEU A 405 12.27 -5.04 -12.79
CA LEU A 405 12.86 -6.34 -12.47
C LEU A 405 14.12 -6.21 -11.59
N GLN A 406 14.14 -6.98 -10.50
CA GLN A 406 15.36 -7.25 -9.73
C GLN A 406 16.30 -8.14 -10.55
N PRO A 407 17.62 -7.88 -10.54
CA PRO A 407 18.58 -8.77 -11.16
C PRO A 407 18.57 -10.12 -10.46
N SER A 408 18.64 -11.18 -11.26
CA SER A 408 18.90 -12.51 -10.71
C SER A 408 20.36 -12.68 -10.31
N THR A 409 21.30 -11.94 -10.91
CA THR A 409 22.73 -12.02 -10.63
C THR A 409 23.14 -11.00 -9.57
N LEU A 410 23.97 -11.41 -8.61
CA LEU A 410 24.45 -10.57 -7.52
C LEU A 410 25.17 -9.32 -8.07
N GLN A 411 24.90 -8.18 -7.45
CA GLN A 411 25.54 -6.91 -7.77
C GLN A 411 26.38 -6.44 -6.59
N ALA A 412 27.39 -5.63 -6.88
CA ALA A 412 28.11 -4.86 -5.86
C ALA A 412 28.43 -3.44 -6.34
N VAL A 413 28.56 -2.52 -5.39
CA VAL A 413 28.98 -1.14 -5.65
C VAL A 413 29.85 -0.59 -4.53
N ASP A 414 30.90 0.12 -4.92
CA ASP A 414 31.71 0.91 -3.98
C ASP A 414 30.99 2.20 -3.59
N VAL A 415 30.85 2.41 -2.29
CA VAL A 415 30.40 3.64 -1.66
C VAL A 415 31.46 4.11 -0.66
N ASN A 416 31.29 5.33 -0.12
CA ASN A 416 32.14 5.79 0.98
C ASN A 416 31.30 6.06 2.20
N ILE A 417 31.77 5.65 3.37
CA ILE A 417 31.12 5.96 4.64
C ILE A 417 31.00 7.47 4.82
N VAL A 418 29.85 7.91 5.33
CA VAL A 418 29.56 9.27 5.72
C VAL A 418 29.14 9.25 7.19
N GLN A 419 29.83 10.02 8.02
CA GLN A 419 29.47 10.13 9.44
C GLN A 419 28.05 10.66 9.61
N ARG A 420 27.40 10.21 10.67
CA ARG A 420 25.96 10.45 10.89
C ARG A 420 25.65 11.94 10.96
N GLU A 421 26.49 12.73 11.61
CA GLU A 421 26.35 14.17 11.75
C GLU A 421 26.39 14.87 10.39
N ASP A 422 27.30 14.44 9.51
CA ASP A 422 27.43 14.97 8.15
C ASP A 422 26.19 14.58 7.32
N CYS A 423 25.72 13.34 7.47
CA CYS A 423 24.53 12.82 6.79
C CYS A 423 23.24 13.53 7.23
N ALA A 424 23.14 13.86 8.52
CA ALA A 424 22.04 14.64 9.10
C ALA A 424 22.12 16.13 8.78
N SER A 425 23.23 16.61 8.21
CA SER A 425 23.38 18.02 7.83
C SER A 425 22.56 18.39 6.60
N ASP A 426 22.41 19.69 6.36
CA ASP A 426 21.77 20.25 5.17
C ASP A 426 22.44 19.81 3.84
N THR A 427 23.68 19.31 3.92
CA THR A 427 24.44 18.79 2.76
C THR A 427 23.69 17.66 2.05
N TYR A 428 23.07 16.75 2.82
CA TYR A 428 22.37 15.57 2.28
C TYR A 428 20.86 15.65 2.43
N LYS A 429 20.33 16.75 3.01
CA LYS A 429 18.89 17.07 3.12
C LYS A 429 18.05 16.06 3.91
N TYR A 430 18.67 15.15 4.66
CA TYR A 430 17.94 14.19 5.50
C TYR A 430 17.56 14.79 6.86
N GLY A 431 18.35 15.73 7.41
CA GLY A 431 18.00 16.44 8.64
C GLY A 431 17.72 15.48 9.81
N ASP A 432 16.62 15.75 10.52
CA ASP A 432 16.16 14.97 11.68
C ASP A 432 15.69 13.54 11.35
N GLN A 433 15.72 13.13 10.08
CA GLN A 433 15.38 11.76 9.68
C GLN A 433 16.50 10.75 10.00
N ILE A 434 17.75 11.22 10.16
CA ILE A 434 18.89 10.35 10.47
C ILE A 434 19.01 10.16 11.99
N MET A 435 18.81 8.93 12.45
CA MET A 435 18.82 8.58 13.88
C MET A 435 20.11 7.89 14.32
N GLU A 436 20.33 7.80 15.63
CA GLU A 436 21.55 7.23 16.23
C GLU A 436 21.84 5.79 15.79
N SER A 437 20.80 5.01 15.47
CA SER A 437 20.93 3.61 15.02
C SER A 437 21.26 3.47 13.52
N MET A 438 21.55 4.55 12.80
CA MET A 438 21.72 4.55 11.35
C MET A 438 23.16 4.87 10.93
N VAL A 439 23.60 4.24 9.86
CA VAL A 439 24.90 4.50 9.20
C VAL A 439 24.62 4.98 7.78
N CYS A 440 25.39 5.99 7.33
CA CYS A 440 25.27 6.53 5.99
C CYS A 440 26.47 6.16 5.14
N ALA A 441 26.23 5.98 3.85
CA ALA A 441 27.26 5.88 2.84
C ALA A 441 26.81 6.61 1.58
N TYR A 442 27.76 7.13 0.82
CA TYR A 442 27.48 7.89 -0.39
C TYR A 442 28.54 7.65 -1.45
N ALA A 443 28.08 7.49 -2.69
CA ALA A 443 28.90 7.75 -3.86
C ALA A 443 28.02 8.35 -4.97
N LEU A 444 28.63 9.18 -5.82
CA LEU A 444 27.90 9.85 -6.88
C LEU A 444 27.30 8.83 -7.85
N LYS A 445 25.97 8.87 -8.02
CA LYS A 445 25.21 7.90 -8.83
C LYS A 445 25.43 6.46 -8.37
N LYS A 446 25.68 6.24 -7.08
CA LYS A 446 25.88 4.92 -6.50
C LYS A 446 25.18 4.77 -5.17
N ASP A 447 24.28 3.79 -5.09
CA ASP A 447 23.44 3.58 -3.91
C ASP A 447 22.81 2.18 -3.87
N ALA A 448 22.42 1.75 -2.66
CA ALA A 448 21.54 0.61 -2.43
C ALA A 448 20.10 0.93 -2.87
N CYS A 449 19.30 -0.09 -3.17
CA CYS A 449 17.93 0.10 -3.65
C CYS A 449 16.97 -0.99 -3.14
N ASP A 450 15.70 -0.90 -3.55
CA ASP A 450 14.64 -1.82 -3.14
C ASP A 450 15.00 -3.29 -3.41
N GLY A 451 15.15 -4.09 -2.35
CA GLY A 451 15.59 -5.49 -2.41
C GLY A 451 17.02 -5.72 -1.89
N ASP A 452 17.84 -4.68 -1.78
CA ASP A 452 19.13 -4.76 -1.08
C ASP A 452 18.96 -4.63 0.44
N SER A 453 17.79 -4.18 0.91
CA SER A 453 17.46 -4.04 2.33
C SER A 453 17.85 -5.27 3.15
N GLY A 454 18.55 -5.03 4.27
CA GLY A 454 19.08 -6.09 5.13
C GLY A 454 20.38 -6.72 4.63
N GLY A 455 20.79 -6.43 3.39
CA GLY A 455 22.10 -6.80 2.85
C GLY A 455 23.27 -6.08 3.55
N PRO A 456 24.49 -6.56 3.33
CA PRO A 456 25.71 -6.07 3.96
C PRO A 456 26.19 -4.74 3.35
N LEU A 457 26.76 -3.92 4.22
CA LEU A 457 27.66 -2.80 3.89
C LEU A 457 29.00 -3.12 4.56
N VAL A 458 30.05 -3.37 3.78
CA VAL A 458 31.34 -3.93 4.27
C VAL A 458 32.53 -3.07 3.92
#